data_AF-J9DKC0-F1
#
_entry.id   AF-J9DKC0-F1
#
_cell.length_a   1.000
_cell.length_b   1.000
_cell.length_c   1.000
_cell.angle_alpha   90.00
_cell.angle_beta   90.00
_cell.angle_gamma   90.00
#
_symmetry.space_group_name_H-M   'P 1'
#
loop_
_entity.id
_entity.type
_entity.pdbx_description
1 polymer ?
#
loop_
_entity_poly.entity_id
_entity_poly.type
_entity_poly.pdbx_seq_one_letter_code
_entity_poly.pdbx_strand_id
1 'polypeptide(L)'
;MLIYPNIANMLGETSVDVNALCLDRSQTYVLMIEQRQTASCTVINSAIARCHLPKIYDWGTKTVYFQPQSGSHQEDKAFVGYIYFGQLSMKRFRIQKISRIKHNDTFRFFHHV
;
A
#
# COMPACT_ATOMS: atom_id res chain seq x y z
N MET A 1 -0.49 7.42 11.43
CA MET A 1 -1.22 7.27 10.14
C MET A 1 -1.43 5.78 9.91
N LEU A 2 -2.51 5.41 9.21
CA LEU A 2 -2.86 4.00 8.95
C LEU A 2 -3.15 3.84 7.46
N ILE A 3 -2.95 2.63 6.93
CA ILE A 3 -3.22 2.29 5.53
C ILE A 3 -4.13 1.07 5.41
N TYR A 4 -5.12 1.14 4.53
CA TYR A 4 -6.08 0.07 4.31
C TYR A 4 -6.59 0.02 2.86
N PRO A 5 -6.67 -1.16 2.21
CA PRO A 5 -6.14 -2.44 2.67
C PRO A 5 -4.60 -2.44 2.66
N ASN A 6 -4.00 -3.22 3.55
CA ASN A 6 -2.54 -3.42 3.61
C ASN A 6 -2.06 -4.61 2.76
N ILE A 7 -2.94 -5.15 1.90
CA ILE A 7 -2.64 -6.23 0.95
C ILE A 7 -3.10 -5.75 -0.43
N ALA A 8 -2.19 -5.75 -1.39
CA ALA A 8 -2.43 -5.29 -2.75
C ALA A 8 -1.99 -6.34 -3.76
N ASN A 9 -2.59 -6.30 -4.95
CA ASN A 9 -2.13 -7.11 -6.06
C ASN A 9 -0.94 -6.43 -6.76
N MET A 10 -0.11 -7.23 -7.43
CA MET A 10 0.99 -6.71 -8.24
C MET A 10 0.55 -5.98 -9.54
N LEU A 11 -0.73 -6.10 -9.93
CA LEU A 11 -1.22 -5.62 -11.23
C LEU A 11 -1.55 -4.11 -11.27
N GLY A 12 -1.43 -3.39 -10.14
CA GLY A 12 -1.55 -1.93 -10.11
C GLY A 12 -2.95 -1.38 -10.40
N GLU A 13 -3.98 -2.22 -10.30
CA GLU A 13 -5.39 -1.82 -10.42
C GLU A 13 -6.07 -1.73 -9.05
N THR A 14 -5.26 -1.68 -7.99
CA THR A 14 -5.74 -1.62 -6.61
C THR A 14 -5.52 -0.23 -6.04
N SER A 15 -6.45 0.18 -5.18
CA SER A 15 -6.36 1.45 -4.46
C SER A 15 -6.28 1.18 -2.98
N VAL A 16 -5.55 2.03 -2.27
CA VAL A 16 -5.40 1.99 -0.82
C VAL A 16 -5.76 3.34 -0.23
N ASP A 17 -6.48 3.32 0.88
CA ASP A 17 -6.85 4.50 1.63
C ASP A 17 -5.85 4.72 2.76
N VAL A 18 -5.36 5.95 2.85
CA VAL A 18 -4.40 6.41 3.85
C VAL A 18 -5.13 7.37 4.77
N ASN A 19 -5.10 7.06 6.07
CA ASN A 19 -5.55 7.98 7.11
C ASN A 19 -4.43 8.97 7.43
N ALA A 20 -4.60 10.19 6.94
CA ALA A 20 -3.72 11.32 7.17
C ALA A 20 -4.58 12.52 7.58
N LEU A 21 -4.30 13.06 8.77
CA LEU A 21 -5.03 14.20 9.32
C LEU A 21 -4.62 15.50 8.59
N CYS A 22 -5.59 16.37 8.36
CA CYS A 22 -5.41 17.73 7.82
C CYS A 22 -4.94 17.77 6.36
N LEU A 23 -5.53 16.95 5.49
CA LEU A 23 -5.27 17.00 4.04
C LEU A 23 -5.89 18.24 3.39
N ASP A 24 -5.11 18.94 2.57
CA ASP A 24 -5.60 20.01 1.71
C ASP A 24 -6.00 19.47 0.33
N ARG A 25 -7.25 19.71 -0.09
CA ARG A 25 -7.73 19.31 -1.42
C ARG A 25 -7.07 20.06 -2.56
N SER A 26 -6.48 21.22 -2.29
CA SER A 26 -5.73 22.01 -3.28
C SER A 26 -4.38 21.36 -3.63
N GLN A 27 -3.89 20.47 -2.77
CA GLN A 27 -2.57 19.87 -2.88
C GLN A 27 -2.64 18.43 -3.37
N THR A 28 -1.69 18.07 -4.22
CA THR A 28 -1.50 16.70 -4.69
C THR A 28 -0.59 15.96 -3.72
N TYR A 29 -1.00 14.75 -3.34
CA TYR A 29 -0.22 13.87 -2.46
C TYR A 29 0.22 12.62 -3.19
N VAL A 30 1.32 12.04 -2.72
CA VAL A 30 1.86 10.79 -3.24
C VAL A 30 2.18 9.83 -2.10
N LEU A 31 1.97 8.55 -2.37
CA LEU A 31 2.42 7.46 -1.53
C LEU A 31 3.69 6.86 -2.13
N MET A 32 4.82 7.08 -1.47
CA MET A 32 6.11 6.50 -1.81
C MET A 32 6.22 5.07 -1.28
N ILE A 33 6.67 4.17 -2.14
CA ILE A 33 6.80 2.74 -1.86
C ILE A 33 8.29 2.39 -1.96
N GLU A 34 8.89 1.96 -0.84
CA GLU A 34 10.33 1.69 -0.69
C GLU A 34 11.26 2.80 -1.18
N GLN A 35 10.78 4.05 -1.21
CA GLN A 35 11.51 5.19 -1.78
C GLN A 35 11.86 5.08 -3.27
N ARG A 36 11.32 4.08 -3.99
CA ARG A 36 11.60 3.85 -5.42
C ARG A 36 10.41 4.16 -6.31
N GLN A 37 9.22 3.76 -5.89
CA GLN A 37 8.00 3.96 -6.66
C GLN A 37 7.06 4.94 -5.97
N THR A 38 6.21 5.60 -6.75
CA THR A 38 5.21 6.54 -6.25
C THR A 38 3.84 6.17 -6.78
N ALA A 39 2.85 6.26 -5.90
CA ALA A 39 1.43 6.14 -6.20
C ALA A 39 0.78 7.52 -6.07
N SER A 40 -0.01 7.92 -7.06
CA SER A 40 -0.77 9.17 -7.01
C SER A 40 -1.94 9.01 -6.05
N CYS A 41 -2.16 10.00 -5.19
CA CYS A 41 -3.25 10.02 -4.23
C CYS A 41 -4.24 11.14 -4.50
N THR A 42 -5.52 10.83 -4.36
CA THR A 42 -6.64 11.77 -4.43
C THR A 42 -7.19 12.00 -3.03
N VAL A 43 -7.36 13.26 -2.63
CA VAL A 43 -7.91 13.59 -1.31
C VAL A 43 -9.43 13.41 -1.35
N ILE A 44 -9.94 12.47 -0.56
CA ILE A 44 -11.38 12.20 -0.45
C ILE A 44 -12.01 13.16 0.56
N ASN A 45 -11.35 13.34 1.71
CA ASN A 45 -11.76 14.28 2.75
C ASN A 45 -10.53 14.74 3.57
N SER A 46 -10.75 15.56 4.60
CA SER A 46 -9.70 16.12 5.45
C SER A 46 -8.92 15.10 6.30
N ALA A 47 -9.33 13.83 6.28
CA ALA A 47 -8.70 12.72 7.03
C ALA A 47 -8.29 11.52 6.15
N ILE A 48 -8.70 11.46 4.88
CA ILE A 48 -8.53 10.29 4.00
C ILE A 48 -8.05 10.71 2.61
N ALA A 49 -6.94 10.12 2.19
CA ALA A 49 -6.46 10.13 0.81
C ALA A 49 -6.53 8.73 0.21
N ARG A 50 -7.01 8.61 -1.03
CA ARG A 50 -7.05 7.36 -1.79
C ARG A 50 -5.91 7.34 -2.80
N CYS A 51 -4.99 6.40 -2.63
CA CYS A 51 -3.82 6.23 -3.48
C CYS A 51 -4.01 5.07 -4.47
N HIS A 52 -3.72 5.33 -5.74
CA HIS A 52 -3.77 4.34 -6.80
C HIS A 52 -2.39 3.70 -6.95
N LEU A 53 -2.29 2.41 -6.61
CA LEU A 53 -1.01 1.70 -6.60
C LEU A 53 -0.54 1.43 -8.03
N PRO A 54 0.72 1.69 -8.39
CA PRO A 54 1.27 1.30 -9.68
C PRO A 54 1.47 -0.22 -9.75
N LYS A 55 1.82 -0.70 -10.94
CA LYS A 55 2.28 -2.08 -11.13
C LYS A 55 3.61 -2.29 -10.41
N ILE A 56 3.64 -3.21 -9.44
CA ILE A 56 4.83 -3.56 -8.67
C ILE A 56 5.16 -5.02 -8.95
N TYR A 57 6.28 -5.25 -9.65
CA TYR A 57 6.72 -6.60 -10.01
C TYR A 57 7.50 -7.30 -8.88
N ASP A 58 8.04 -6.53 -7.93
CA ASP A 58 8.72 -7.07 -6.75
C ASP A 58 7.71 -7.42 -5.65
N TRP A 59 7.48 -8.73 -5.49
CA TRP A 59 6.59 -9.26 -4.45
C TRP A 59 7.21 -9.10 -3.05
N GLY A 60 6.34 -9.00 -2.05
CA GLY A 60 6.74 -8.92 -0.64
C GLY A 60 6.16 -7.72 0.11
N THR A 61 6.64 -7.55 1.34
CA THR A 61 6.23 -6.44 2.21
C THR A 61 7.03 -5.20 1.85
N LYS A 62 6.34 -4.12 1.50
CA LYS A 62 6.92 -2.85 1.10
C LYS A 62 6.58 -1.78 2.12
N THR A 63 7.58 -1.02 2.55
CA THR A 63 7.39 0.13 3.43
C THR A 63 6.84 1.30 2.64
N VAL A 64 5.84 1.99 3.19
CA VAL A 64 5.19 3.12 2.51
C VAL A 64 5.22 4.41 3.33
N TYR A 65 5.45 5.51 2.62
CA TYR A 65 5.52 6.87 3.14
C TYR A 65 4.55 7.76 2.38
N PHE A 66 3.96 8.72 3.07
CA PHE A 66 3.03 9.67 2.49
C PHE A 66 3.61 11.07 2.59
N GLN A 67 3.53 11.82 1.50
CA GLN A 67 4.04 13.18 1.43
C GLN A 67 3.26 14.00 0.38
N PRO A 68 3.22 15.34 0.53
CA PRO A 68 2.81 16.21 -0.56
C PRO A 68 3.77 16.08 -1.76
N GLN A 69 3.25 16.15 -2.99
CA GLN A 69 4.04 16.05 -4.21
C GLN A 69 5.01 17.23 -4.37
N SER A 70 4.66 18.39 -3.82
CA SER A 70 5.53 19.58 -3.77
C SER A 70 6.64 19.49 -2.72
N GLY A 71 6.59 18.50 -1.82
CA GLY A 71 7.62 18.28 -0.81
C GLY A 71 8.91 17.81 -1.46
N SER A 72 9.82 18.75 -1.73
CA SER A 72 11.20 18.46 -2.19
C SER A 72 12.10 17.99 -1.05
N HIS A 73 11.63 18.04 0.20
CA HIS A 73 12.41 17.75 1.39
C HIS A 73 12.02 16.39 2.00
N GLN A 74 13.04 15.63 2.37
CA GLN A 74 12.92 14.31 2.99
C GLN A 74 12.20 14.35 4.36
N GLU A 75 12.10 15.55 4.95
CA GLU A 75 11.45 15.83 6.24
C GLU A 75 9.91 15.79 6.16
N ASP A 76 9.32 15.95 4.98
CA ASP A 76 7.86 15.89 4.77
C ASP A 76 7.34 14.44 4.58
N LYS A 77 8.23 13.45 4.67
CA LYS A 77 7.89 12.02 4.55
C LYS A 77 7.31 11.48 5.84
N ALA A 78 6.00 11.30 5.87
CA ALA A 78 5.35 10.61 6.98
C ALA A 78 5.34 9.10 6.76
N PHE A 79 5.90 8.33 7.69
CA PHE A 79 5.73 6.88 7.68
C PHE A 79 4.26 6.50 7.92
N VAL A 80 3.69 5.68 7.03
CA VAL A 80 2.28 5.28 7.10
C VAL A 80 2.13 3.81 7.49
N GLY A 81 3.02 2.94 7.03
CA GLY A 81 2.95 1.52 7.33
C GLY A 81 3.60 0.64 6.27
N TYR A 82 3.03 -0.55 6.11
CA TYR A 82 3.50 -1.58 5.19
C TYR A 82 2.36 -2.08 4.31
N ILE A 83 2.64 -2.34 3.04
CA ILE A 83 1.74 -3.02 2.10
C ILE A 83 2.40 -4.32 1.67
N TYR A 84 1.65 -5.42 1.73
CA TYR A 84 2.09 -6.68 1.16
C TYR A 84 1.59 -6.80 -0.29
N PHE A 85 2.53 -6.86 -1.25
CA PHE A 85 2.24 -7.11 -2.65
C PHE A 85 2.30 -8.60 -2.94
N GLY A 86 1.13 -9.18 -3.21
CA GLY A 86 0.95 -10.60 -3.51
C GLY A 86 0.78 -10.86 -5.01
N GLN A 87 1.31 -12.00 -5.45
CA GLN A 87 1.20 -12.47 -6.84
C GLN A 87 -0.21 -12.99 -7.20
N LEU A 88 -1.02 -13.32 -6.20
CA LEU A 88 -2.37 -13.84 -6.41
C LEU A 88 -3.36 -12.71 -6.69
N SER A 89 -4.01 -12.79 -7.85
CA SER A 89 -5.16 -11.96 -8.21
C SER A 89 -6.18 -11.96 -7.07
N MET A 90 -6.36 -10.81 -6.41
CA MET A 90 -7.34 -10.53 -5.34
C MET A 90 -8.81 -10.72 -5.80
N LYS A 91 -9.09 -11.47 -6.87
CA LYS A 91 -10.45 -11.95 -7.22
C LYS A 91 -10.88 -13.16 -6.37
N ARG A 92 -10.06 -13.65 -5.43
CA ARG A 92 -10.33 -14.83 -4.59
C ARG A 92 -10.34 -14.57 -3.07
N PHE A 93 -10.59 -13.35 -2.59
CA PHE A 93 -10.99 -13.17 -1.18
C PHE A 93 -12.47 -13.55 -0.95
N ARG A 94 -12.84 -14.76 -1.39
CA ARG A 94 -14.01 -15.48 -0.87
C ARG A 94 -13.45 -16.59 0.02
N ILE A 95 -13.23 -16.24 1.29
CA ILE A 95 -12.99 -17.15 2.42
C ILE A 95 -12.19 -18.41 2.04
N GLN A 96 -10.90 -18.28 1.71
CA GLN A 96 -9.98 -19.40 1.91
C GLN A 96 -9.16 -19.08 3.15
N LYS A 97 -9.32 -19.89 4.19
CA LYS A 97 -8.46 -19.89 5.39
C LYS A 97 -7.01 -20.01 4.91
N ILE A 98 -6.29 -18.90 4.91
CA ILE A 98 -4.84 -18.90 4.70
C ILE A 98 -4.23 -19.28 6.05
N SER A 99 -3.94 -20.57 6.24
CA SER A 99 -3.18 -21.06 7.38
C SER A 99 -1.71 -20.68 7.18
N ARG A 100 -1.19 -19.78 8.04
CA ARG A 100 0.22 -19.40 8.06
C ARG A 100 1.01 -20.49 8.79
N ILE A 101 1.86 -21.27 8.10
CA ILE A 101 2.81 -22.18 8.76
C ILE A 101 4.21 -21.59 8.57
N LYS A 102 4.90 -21.27 9.67
CA LYS A 102 6.28 -20.78 9.66
C LYS A 102 7.22 -21.98 9.56
N HIS A 103 7.97 -22.09 8.46
CA HIS A 103 9.05 -23.06 8.35
C HIS A 103 10.30 -22.37 7.79
N ASN A 104 11.36 -22.33 8.59
CA ASN A 104 12.70 -21.84 8.24
C ASN A 104 12.72 -20.47 7.53
N ASP A 105 12.27 -19.43 8.26
CA ASP A 105 12.26 -18.00 7.88
C ASP A 105 11.68 -17.64 6.50
N THR A 106 10.96 -18.56 5.87
CA THR A 106 10.31 -18.36 4.58
C THR A 106 8.81 -18.62 4.72
N PHE A 107 7.98 -17.60 4.50
CA PHE A 107 6.52 -17.78 4.46
C PHE A 107 6.14 -18.50 3.16
N ARG A 108 5.79 -19.79 3.26
CA ARG A 108 5.16 -20.53 2.14
C ARG A 108 3.65 -20.57 2.35
N PHE A 109 2.92 -20.07 1.35
CA PHE A 109 1.47 -20.23 1.27
C PHE A 109 1.17 -21.59 0.65
N PHE A 110 0.53 -22.49 1.39
CA PHE A 110 0.08 -23.78 0.86
C PHE A 110 -1.44 -23.76 0.66
N HIS A 111 -1.88 -24.19 -0.52
CA HIS A 111 -3.28 -24.56 -0.78
C HIS A 111 -3.49 -25.98 -0.27
N HIS A 112 -4.40 -26.16 0.70
CA HIS A 112 -5.02 -27.48 0.88
C HIS A 112 -6.04 -27.65 -0.26
N VAL A 113 -5.76 -28.60 -1.15
CA VAL A 113 -6.73 -29.12 -2.12
C VAL A 113 -7.71 -30.01 -1.39
#